data_AF-A0A8X7W513-F1
#
_entry.id   AF-A0A8X7W513-F1
#
_cell.length_a   1.000
_cell.length_b   1.000
_cell.length_c   1.000
_cell.angle_alpha   90.00
_cell.angle_beta   90.00
_cell.angle_gamma   90.00
#
_symmetry.space_group_name_H-M   'P 1'
#
loop_
_entity.id
_entity.type
_entity.pdbx_description
1 polymer ?
#
loop_
_entity_poly.entity_id
_entity_poly.type
_entity_poly.pdbx_seq_one_letter_code
_entity_poly.pdbx_strand_id
1 'polypeptide(L)'
;MDPNHNLLFVSFLVLCLAANGVTGYATVTGSVFCDQCKDGERSLFDFPVSGIKVTVTCSDENGQVYMSREETTNWLGGYVMRFDGTPDLSNCYAQVSDNGAQQQGSSSSCSIASGPAQKLKLVFSFFGFETFAADVLLTQPVQPMSYCPKPPPAPVMSPPQVPVIPPPRQAPPPPEVKLPPSPPKPQVPVLPPPQAPVMCPPPAASPPQFKLPPLPPTPPAPFLEPSSCSHQLWIRPEYRCYWRVIGPDTKVAVAFGLIAGRRYGTDMTHDVLMTAIRFIKANSGTCKFTVCK
;
A
#
# COMPACT_ATOMS: atom_id res chain seq x y z
N MET A 1 53.77 -17.50 -33.30
CA MET A 1 52.54 -17.82 -32.56
C MET A 1 51.70 -18.69 -33.47
N ASP A 2 51.59 -19.97 -33.13
CA ASP A 2 50.97 -20.96 -34.00
C ASP A 2 49.44 -20.79 -34.05
N PRO A 3 48.81 -20.91 -35.23
CA PRO A 3 47.35 -20.73 -35.36
C PRO A 3 46.55 -21.71 -34.50
N ASN A 4 47.09 -22.89 -34.22
CA ASN A 4 46.49 -23.87 -33.31
C ASN A 4 46.47 -23.41 -31.85
N HIS A 5 47.44 -22.60 -31.41
CA HIS A 5 47.49 -22.09 -30.04
C HIS A 5 46.41 -21.03 -29.82
N ASN A 6 46.17 -20.17 -30.80
CA ASN A 6 45.08 -19.20 -30.78
C ASN A 6 43.71 -19.89 -30.80
N LEU A 7 43.54 -20.95 -31.60
CA LEU A 7 42.28 -21.71 -31.67
C LEU A 7 41.97 -22.39 -30.33
N LEU A 8 42.96 -23.02 -29.70
CA LEU A 8 42.83 -23.65 -28.39
C LEU A 8 42.51 -22.62 -27.31
N PHE A 9 43.18 -21.48 -27.31
CA PHE A 9 42.93 -20.41 -26.34
C PHE A 9 41.52 -19.82 -26.47
N VAL A 10 41.03 -19.59 -27.70
CA VAL A 10 39.66 -19.14 -27.95
C VAL A 10 38.66 -20.22 -27.53
N SER A 11 38.91 -21.49 -27.84
CA SER A 11 38.03 -22.59 -27.42
C SER A 11 37.94 -22.72 -25.89
N PHE A 12 39.07 -22.54 -25.20
CA PHE A 12 39.14 -22.58 -23.74
C PHE A 12 38.41 -21.39 -23.11
N LEU A 13 38.53 -20.18 -23.68
CA LEU A 13 37.76 -19.02 -23.25
C LEU A 13 36.25 -19.22 -23.43
N VAL A 14 35.81 -19.79 -24.56
CA VAL A 14 34.40 -20.12 -24.80
C VAL A 14 33.91 -21.18 -23.81
N LEU A 15 34.71 -22.21 -23.51
CA LEU A 15 34.37 -23.24 -22.53
C LEU A 15 34.30 -22.68 -21.10
N CYS A 16 35.22 -21.79 -20.72
CA CYS A 16 35.22 -21.11 -19.41
C CYS A 16 34.05 -20.15 -19.26
N LEU A 17 33.63 -19.48 -20.34
CA LEU A 17 32.40 -18.65 -20.36
C LEU A 17 31.14 -19.51 -20.24
N ALA A 18 31.13 -20.71 -20.82
CA ALA A 18 30.01 -21.66 -20.69
C ALA A 18 29.93 -22.33 -19.32
N ALA A 19 31.07 -22.56 -18.65
CA ALA A 19 31.13 -23.18 -17.32
C ALA A 19 30.66 -22.22 -16.20
N ASN A 20 30.86 -20.91 -16.38
CA ASN A 20 30.30 -19.89 -15.50
C ASN A 20 28.93 -19.46 -16.04
N GLY A 21 27.96 -20.37 -16.00
CA GLY A 21 26.58 -20.07 -16.38
C GLY A 21 26.12 -18.79 -15.68
N VAL A 22 25.68 -17.79 -16.47
CA VAL A 22 25.07 -16.58 -15.92
C VAL A 22 23.85 -17.02 -15.14
N THR A 23 23.95 -17.03 -13.81
CA THR A 23 22.83 -17.36 -12.94
C THR A 23 21.82 -16.21 -13.03
N GLY A 24 20.73 -16.52 -13.73
CA GLY A 24 19.57 -15.65 -13.82
C GLY A 24 18.99 -15.29 -12.46
N TYR A 25 18.13 -14.28 -12.41
CA TYR A 25 17.35 -13.97 -11.21
C TYR A 25 15.97 -13.43 -11.57
N ALA A 26 14.98 -13.76 -10.75
CA ALA A 26 13.67 -13.15 -10.81
C ALA A 26 13.54 -12.07 -9.73
N THR A 27 12.83 -10.99 -10.06
CA THR A 27 12.47 -9.93 -9.12
C THR A 27 10.97 -9.74 -9.06
N VAL A 28 10.46 -9.48 -7.86
CA VAL A 28 9.05 -9.11 -7.66
C VAL A 28 9.02 -7.72 -7.05
N THR A 29 8.28 -6.81 -7.66
CA THR A 29 8.15 -5.43 -7.18
C THR A 29 6.69 -5.02 -7.04
N GLY A 30 6.41 -4.14 -6.10
CA GLY A 30 5.10 -3.57 -5.90
C GLY A 30 5.14 -2.45 -4.88
N SER A 31 3.95 -1.96 -4.51
CA SER A 31 3.79 -0.88 -3.54
C SER A 31 2.60 -1.15 -2.61
N VAL A 32 2.73 -0.69 -1.37
CA VAL A 32 1.67 -0.73 -0.35
C VAL A 32 1.18 0.68 -0.06
N PHE A 33 -0.13 0.87 -0.10
CA PHE A 33 -0.81 2.14 0.17
C PHE A 33 -1.76 2.00 1.36
N CYS A 34 -1.94 3.11 2.08
CA CYS A 34 -2.94 3.22 3.11
C CYS A 34 -4.28 3.64 2.50
N ASP A 35 -5.25 2.72 2.46
CA ASP A 35 -6.65 3.02 2.24
C ASP A 35 -7.24 3.61 3.54
N GLN A 36 -7.28 4.95 3.59
CA GLN A 36 -7.73 5.68 4.77
C GLN A 36 -9.25 5.66 4.94
N CYS A 37 -9.99 5.33 3.88
CA CYS A 37 -11.45 5.33 3.88
C CYS A 37 -12.05 3.93 3.97
N LYS A 38 -11.22 2.90 3.95
CA LYS A 38 -11.62 1.49 3.99
C LYS A 38 -12.59 1.16 2.84
N ASP A 39 -12.38 1.80 1.69
CA ASP A 39 -13.21 1.60 0.49
C ASP A 39 -12.69 0.46 -0.40
N GLY A 40 -11.48 -0.06 -0.12
CA GLY A 40 -10.86 -1.17 -0.83
C GLY A 40 -10.21 -0.77 -2.15
N GLU A 41 -10.11 0.53 -2.45
CA GLU A 41 -9.48 1.04 -3.65
C GLU A 41 -8.37 2.03 -3.32
N ARG A 42 -7.45 2.25 -4.27
CA ARG A 42 -6.44 3.30 -4.13
C ARG A 42 -7.06 4.64 -4.51
N SER A 43 -7.34 5.47 -3.52
CA SER A 43 -7.87 6.81 -3.63
C SER A 43 -6.77 7.88 -3.77
N LEU A 44 -7.14 9.10 -4.20
CA LEU A 44 -6.24 10.26 -4.32
C LEU A 44 -5.61 10.69 -2.99
N PHE A 45 -6.27 10.39 -1.88
CA PHE A 45 -5.80 10.74 -0.54
C PHE A 45 -4.89 9.67 0.06
N ASP A 46 -4.84 8.47 -0.53
CA ASP A 46 -4.06 7.37 -0.02
C ASP A 46 -2.57 7.61 -0.21
N PHE A 47 -1.81 7.26 0.82
CA PHE A 47 -0.38 7.50 0.88
C PHE A 47 0.39 6.19 0.98
N PRO A 48 1.61 6.14 0.43
CA PRO A 48 2.46 4.95 0.54
C PRO A 48 2.87 4.70 2.00
N VAL A 49 2.91 3.43 2.42
CA VAL A 49 3.23 3.07 3.81
C VAL A 49 4.56 2.33 3.91
N SER A 50 5.47 2.87 4.71
CA SER A 50 6.77 2.28 5.02
C SER A 50 6.68 1.28 6.18
N GLY A 51 7.56 0.28 6.20
CA GLY A 51 7.67 -0.65 7.31
C GLY A 51 6.62 -1.77 7.31
N ILE A 52 5.86 -1.92 6.22
CA ILE A 52 4.87 -3.00 6.07
C ILE A 52 5.57 -4.24 5.54
N LYS A 53 5.33 -5.37 6.21
CA LYS A 53 5.80 -6.68 5.74
C LYS A 53 4.89 -7.18 4.63
N VAL A 54 5.48 -7.48 3.49
CA VAL A 54 4.83 -8.06 2.34
C VAL A 54 5.38 -9.46 2.16
N THR A 55 4.49 -10.42 1.92
CA THR A 55 4.83 -11.82 1.66
C THR A 55 4.40 -12.18 0.26
N VAL A 56 5.33 -12.75 -0.51
CA VAL A 56 5.01 -13.42 -1.78
C VAL A 56 4.94 -14.91 -1.50
N THR A 57 3.82 -15.52 -1.86
CA THR A 57 3.56 -16.94 -1.64
C THR A 57 3.16 -17.60 -2.95
N CYS A 58 3.75 -18.76 -3.23
CA CYS A 58 3.49 -19.57 -4.40
C CYS A 58 2.93 -20.92 -3.96
N SER A 59 1.80 -21.28 -4.56
CA SER A 59 1.09 -22.51 -4.26
C SER A 59 1.00 -23.39 -5.49
N ASP A 60 0.97 -24.70 -5.28
CA ASP A 60 0.67 -25.67 -6.33
C ASP A 60 -0.84 -25.68 -6.67
N GLU A 61 -1.25 -26.53 -7.61
CA GLU A 61 -2.65 -26.69 -8.02
C GLU A 61 -3.58 -27.15 -6.87
N ASN A 62 -3.02 -27.76 -5.83
CA ASN A 62 -3.74 -28.22 -4.64
C ASN A 62 -3.77 -27.16 -3.52
N GLY A 63 -3.19 -25.97 -3.76
CA GLY A 63 -3.06 -24.91 -2.77
C GLY A 63 -1.92 -25.10 -1.76
N GLN A 64 -1.10 -26.14 -1.90
CA GLN A 64 0.07 -26.36 -1.03
C GLN A 64 1.17 -25.36 -1.37
N VAL A 65 1.62 -24.64 -0.34
CA VAL A 65 2.67 -23.63 -0.49
C VAL A 65 4.02 -24.31 -0.65
N TYR A 66 4.69 -24.09 -1.78
CA TYR A 66 6.05 -24.61 -2.04
C TYR A 66 7.13 -23.53 -1.94
N MET A 67 6.76 -22.26 -2.04
CA MET A 67 7.68 -21.14 -1.94
C MET A 67 7.02 -19.95 -1.24
N SER A 68 7.75 -19.32 -0.31
CA SER A 68 7.31 -18.09 0.35
C SER A 68 8.51 -17.21 0.69
N ARG A 69 8.36 -15.89 0.52
CA ARG A 69 9.40 -14.90 0.86
C ARG A 69 8.75 -13.64 1.43
N GLU A 70 9.34 -13.09 2.48
CA GLU A 70 8.88 -11.85 3.12
C GLU A 70 9.90 -10.73 2.91
N GLU A 71 9.43 -9.50 2.70
CA GLU A 71 10.23 -8.29 2.54
C GLU A 71 9.48 -7.10 3.15
N THR A 72 10.18 -6.05 3.56
CA THR A 72 9.55 -4.88 4.18
C THR A 72 9.53 -3.69 3.21
N THR A 73 8.44 -2.94 3.18
CA THR A 73 8.33 -1.74 2.34
C THR A 73 9.29 -0.65 2.77
N ASN A 74 9.86 0.04 1.77
CA ASN A 74 10.73 1.19 1.93
C ASN A 74 9.94 2.47 2.24
N TRP A 75 10.63 3.61 2.35
CA TRP A 75 10.03 4.91 2.68
C TRP A 75 9.00 5.43 1.67
N LEU A 76 9.04 4.93 0.42
CA LEU A 76 8.06 5.21 -0.65
C LEU A 76 6.94 4.16 -0.71
N GLY A 77 6.85 3.28 0.29
CA GLY A 77 5.89 2.17 0.31
C GLY A 77 6.18 1.08 -0.73
N GLY A 78 7.31 1.15 -1.42
CA GLY A 78 7.72 0.16 -2.41
C GLY A 78 8.46 -1.02 -1.80
N TYR A 79 8.33 -2.20 -2.39
CA TYR A 79 9.13 -3.37 -2.07
C TYR A 79 9.73 -3.98 -3.33
N VAL A 80 10.87 -4.64 -3.16
CA VAL A 80 11.54 -5.41 -4.22
C VAL A 80 12.09 -6.68 -3.60
N MET A 81 11.59 -7.83 -4.03
CA MET A 81 12.08 -9.14 -3.65
C MET A 81 12.94 -9.72 -4.76
N ARG A 82 13.98 -10.47 -4.40
CA ARG A 82 14.84 -11.18 -5.34
C ARG A 82 14.75 -12.68 -5.10
N PHE A 83 14.60 -13.44 -6.17
CA PHE A 83 14.66 -14.88 -6.20
C PHE A 83 15.84 -15.32 -7.04
N ASP A 84 16.59 -16.30 -6.56
CA ASP A 84 17.74 -16.85 -7.28
C ASP A 84 17.26 -17.77 -8.41
N GLY A 85 17.89 -17.67 -9.58
CA GLY A 85 17.40 -18.32 -10.80
C GLY A 85 16.14 -17.64 -11.36
N THR A 86 15.51 -18.29 -12.34
CA THR A 86 14.21 -17.88 -12.88
C THR A 86 13.15 -18.92 -12.50
N PRO A 87 12.74 -18.98 -11.22
CA PRO A 87 11.66 -19.86 -10.79
C PRO A 87 10.35 -19.44 -11.47
N ASP A 88 9.46 -20.41 -11.69
CA ASP A 88 8.12 -20.10 -12.17
C ASP A 88 7.32 -19.37 -11.06
N LEU A 89 7.01 -18.09 -11.31
CA LEU A 89 6.23 -17.24 -10.41
C LEU A 89 4.78 -17.02 -10.86
N SER A 90 4.30 -17.77 -11.86
CA SER A 90 2.98 -17.59 -12.45
C SER A 90 1.80 -17.87 -11.49
N ASN A 91 2.01 -18.76 -10.51
CA ASN A 91 1.04 -19.14 -9.48
C ASN A 91 1.35 -18.50 -8.11
N CYS A 92 2.07 -17.38 -8.11
CA CYS A 92 2.40 -16.64 -6.91
C CYS A 92 1.52 -15.41 -6.73
N TYR A 93 1.32 -15.06 -5.47
CA TYR A 93 0.55 -13.90 -5.06
C TYR A 93 1.34 -13.10 -4.02
N ALA A 94 1.25 -11.79 -4.08
CA ALA A 94 1.76 -10.87 -3.06
C ALA A 94 0.62 -10.47 -2.12
N GLN A 95 0.89 -10.44 -0.82
CA GLN A 95 -0.07 -10.00 0.19
C GLN A 95 0.64 -9.32 1.35
N VAL A 96 -0.09 -8.49 2.09
CA VAL A 96 0.43 -7.91 3.33
C VAL A 96 0.43 -8.98 4.42
N SER A 97 1.56 -9.13 5.11
CA SER A 97 1.73 -10.05 6.23
C SER A 97 1.09 -9.43 7.46
N ASP A 98 0.02 -10.06 7.97
CA ASP A 98 -0.73 -9.58 9.13
C ASP A 98 0.05 -9.88 10.41
N ASN A 99 1.06 -9.06 10.68
CA ASN A 99 1.68 -9.05 11.99
C ASN A 99 0.97 -7.97 12.79
N GLY A 100 0.09 -8.38 13.70
CA GLY A 100 -0.69 -7.53 14.62
C GLY A 100 0.15 -6.67 15.58
N ALA A 101 1.21 -6.05 15.09
CA ALA A 101 1.99 -5.06 15.80
C ALA A 101 1.23 -3.74 15.79
N GLN A 102 0.36 -3.60 16.79
CA GLN A 102 0.02 -2.31 17.35
C GLN A 102 1.31 -1.53 17.62
N GLN A 103 1.68 -0.63 16.70
CA GLN A 103 2.42 0.55 17.13
C GLN A 103 1.43 1.43 17.89
N GLN A 104 1.38 1.15 19.20
CA GLN A 104 0.64 1.89 20.21
C GLN A 104 1.09 3.36 20.15
N GLY A 105 0.23 4.26 19.63
CA GLY A 105 0.51 5.70 19.78
C GLY A 105 -0.15 6.68 18.83
N SER A 106 -0.81 6.26 17.74
CA SER A 106 -1.57 7.21 16.92
C SER A 106 -2.72 6.53 16.20
N SER A 107 -3.89 7.17 16.21
CA SER A 107 -5.09 6.80 15.46
C SER A 107 -4.90 6.77 13.93
N SER A 108 -3.67 7.01 13.45
CA SER A 108 -3.25 7.11 12.05
C SER A 108 -2.31 5.98 11.59
N SER A 109 -2.07 4.93 12.38
CA SER A 109 -1.17 3.83 11.99
C SER A 109 -1.87 2.86 11.04
N CYS A 110 -1.57 3.01 9.75
CA CYS A 110 -2.14 2.20 8.68
C CYS A 110 -1.39 0.87 8.51
N SER A 111 -1.56 -0.03 9.49
CA SER A 111 -0.77 -1.25 9.62
C SER A 111 -1.58 -2.55 9.50
N ILE A 112 -2.90 -2.46 9.32
CA ILE A 112 -3.77 -3.63 9.20
C ILE A 112 -3.82 -4.05 7.74
N ALA A 113 -3.59 -5.33 7.44
CA ALA A 113 -3.74 -5.83 6.07
C ALA A 113 -5.16 -5.54 5.55
N SER A 114 -5.26 -5.06 4.31
CA SER A 114 -6.54 -4.78 3.66
C SER A 114 -6.50 -5.27 2.20
N GLY A 115 -7.62 -5.81 1.74
CA GLY A 115 -7.78 -6.26 0.37
C GLY A 115 -7.22 -7.66 0.07
N PRO A 116 -7.43 -8.13 -1.17
CA PRO A 116 -7.07 -9.48 -1.57
C PRO A 116 -5.58 -9.62 -1.92
N ALA A 117 -5.08 -10.85 -1.86
CA ALA A 117 -3.77 -11.19 -2.39
C ALA A 117 -3.71 -10.90 -3.90
N GLN A 118 -2.63 -10.25 -4.34
CA GLN A 118 -2.48 -9.77 -5.71
C GLN A 118 -1.63 -10.73 -6.52
N LYS A 119 -2.15 -11.17 -7.67
CA LYS A 119 -1.41 -12.07 -8.57
C LYS A 119 -0.23 -11.34 -9.19
N LEU A 120 0.90 -12.03 -9.28
CA LEU A 120 2.09 -11.48 -9.93
C LEU A 120 1.94 -11.46 -11.46
N LYS A 121 2.32 -10.34 -12.08
CA LYS A 121 2.31 -10.15 -13.54
C LYS A 121 3.74 -10.01 -14.04
N LEU A 122 4.14 -10.85 -14.99
CA LEU A 122 5.43 -10.71 -15.66
C LEU A 122 5.44 -9.40 -16.48
N VAL A 123 6.37 -8.50 -16.18
CA VAL A 123 6.51 -7.21 -16.88
C VAL A 123 7.77 -7.15 -17.73
N PHE A 124 8.77 -7.99 -17.46
CA PHE A 124 10.01 -8.05 -18.21
C PHE A 124 10.62 -9.45 -18.13
N SER A 125 11.09 -9.98 -19.26
CA SER A 125 11.86 -11.24 -19.31
C SER A 125 12.93 -11.12 -20.40
N PHE A 126 14.21 -11.22 -20.02
CA PHE A 126 15.33 -11.12 -20.95
C PHE A 126 16.61 -11.74 -20.34
N PHE A 127 17.31 -12.60 -21.09
CA PHE A 127 18.63 -13.15 -20.72
C PHE A 127 18.69 -13.79 -19.31
N GLY A 128 17.66 -14.55 -18.92
CA GLY A 128 17.60 -15.17 -17.59
C GLY A 128 17.28 -14.19 -16.46
N PHE A 129 16.86 -12.97 -16.78
CA PHE A 129 16.34 -12.02 -15.80
C PHE A 129 14.86 -11.82 -16.02
N GLU A 130 14.09 -11.94 -14.94
CA GLU A 130 12.65 -11.74 -14.98
C GLU A 130 12.21 -10.74 -13.91
N THR A 131 11.26 -9.89 -14.27
CA THR A 131 10.65 -8.94 -13.36
C THR A 131 9.15 -9.14 -13.38
N PHE A 132 8.60 -9.34 -12.20
CA PHE A 132 7.18 -9.44 -11.93
C PHE A 132 6.74 -8.21 -11.14
N ALA A 133 5.56 -7.71 -11.44
CA ALA A 133 4.90 -6.66 -10.70
C ALA A 133 3.64 -7.20 -10.03
N ALA A 134 3.41 -6.84 -8.78
CA ALA A 134 2.11 -6.98 -8.15
C ALA A 134 1.30 -5.69 -8.34
N ASP A 135 -0.02 -5.82 -8.41
CA ASP A 135 -0.90 -4.67 -8.26
C ASP A 135 -0.76 -4.07 -6.84
N VAL A 136 -1.32 -2.88 -6.65
CA VAL A 136 -1.22 -2.15 -5.38
C VAL A 136 -1.82 -2.99 -4.24
N LEU A 137 -1.04 -3.16 -3.18
CA LEU A 137 -1.49 -3.75 -1.92
C LEU A 137 -2.02 -2.65 -1.01
N LEU A 138 -3.05 -2.97 -0.23
CA LEU A 138 -3.68 -2.00 0.65
C LEU A 138 -3.44 -2.37 2.12
N THR A 139 -3.23 -1.35 2.94
CA THR A 139 -3.41 -1.42 4.39
C THR A 139 -4.49 -0.44 4.79
N GLN A 140 -5.07 -0.64 5.97
CA GLN A 140 -6.13 0.23 6.46
C GLN A 140 -5.89 0.65 7.92
N PRO A 141 -6.40 1.81 8.33
CA PRO A 141 -6.41 2.21 9.73
C PRO A 141 -7.50 1.45 10.50
N VAL A 142 -7.40 1.50 11.84
CA VAL A 142 -8.41 0.91 12.74
C VAL A 142 -9.79 1.52 12.48
N GLN A 143 -9.86 2.85 12.37
CA GLN A 143 -11.06 3.60 12.04
C GLN A 143 -10.81 4.43 10.77
N PRO A 144 -11.79 4.51 9.85
CA PRO A 144 -11.67 5.37 8.68
C PRO A 144 -11.55 6.84 9.12
N MET A 145 -10.85 7.63 8.32
CA MET A 145 -10.64 9.03 8.63
C MET A 145 -11.96 9.82 8.60
N SER A 146 -12.08 10.85 9.43
CA SER A 146 -13.32 11.62 9.60
C SER A 146 -13.80 12.36 8.35
N TYR A 147 -12.87 12.64 7.42
CA TYR A 147 -13.15 13.29 6.13
C TYR A 147 -13.66 12.32 5.06
N CYS A 148 -13.64 11.01 5.32
CA CYS A 148 -14.13 10.03 4.36
C CYS A 148 -15.64 10.19 4.15
N PRO A 149 -16.12 10.03 2.91
CA PRO A 149 -17.54 10.08 2.62
C PRO A 149 -18.26 9.04 3.49
N LYS A 150 -19.29 9.48 4.22
CA LYS A 150 -20.09 8.54 5.00
C LYS A 150 -20.81 7.60 4.04
N PRO A 151 -20.88 6.30 4.34
CA PRO A 151 -21.74 5.39 3.60
C PRO A 151 -23.14 5.99 3.52
N PRO A 152 -23.83 5.88 2.37
CA PRO A 152 -25.24 6.23 2.30
C PRO A 152 -25.97 5.50 3.42
N PRO A 153 -26.97 6.13 4.07
CA PRO A 153 -27.78 5.44 5.07
C PRO A 153 -28.26 4.14 4.45
N ALA A 154 -28.01 3.01 5.12
CA ALA A 154 -28.55 1.74 4.68
C ALA A 154 -30.04 1.95 4.40
N PRO A 155 -30.59 1.44 3.27
CA PRO A 155 -32.00 1.54 3.01
C PRO A 155 -32.71 1.03 4.26
N VAL A 156 -33.45 1.93 4.93
CA VAL A 156 -34.23 1.59 6.10
C VAL A 156 -35.21 0.55 5.57
N MET A 157 -34.91 -0.74 5.82
CA MET A 157 -35.89 -1.79 5.62
C MET A 157 -37.09 -1.34 6.42
N SER A 158 -38.16 -1.01 5.70
CA SER A 158 -39.45 -0.74 6.33
C SER A 158 -39.73 -1.95 7.21
N PRO A 159 -40.08 -1.75 8.50
CA PRO A 159 -40.45 -2.86 9.35
C PRO A 159 -41.45 -3.74 8.59
N PRO A 160 -41.28 -5.07 8.57
CA PRO A 160 -42.27 -5.93 7.93
C PRO A 160 -43.63 -5.58 8.51
N GLN A 161 -44.56 -5.17 7.64
CA GLN A 161 -45.93 -4.91 8.03
C GLN A 161 -46.44 -6.22 8.65
N VAL A 162 -46.55 -6.23 9.98
CA VAL A 162 -47.15 -7.35 10.70
C VAL A 162 -48.57 -7.48 10.14
N PRO A 163 -48.95 -8.63 9.58
CA PRO A 163 -50.32 -8.85 9.15
C PRO A 163 -51.23 -8.61 10.35
N VAL A 164 -52.19 -7.70 10.22
CA VAL A 164 -53.22 -7.46 11.23
C VAL A 164 -54.01 -8.75 11.37
N ILE A 165 -53.68 -9.54 12.40
CA ILE A 165 -54.44 -10.72 12.79
C ILE A 165 -55.81 -10.22 13.30
N PRO A 166 -56.94 -10.71 12.75
CA PRO A 166 -58.25 -10.35 13.26
C PRO A 166 -58.44 -10.86 14.71
N PRO A 167 -59.23 -10.17 15.54
CA PRO A 167 -59.36 -10.49 16.96
C PRO A 167 -59.86 -11.93 17.18
N PRO A 168 -59.28 -12.71 18.10
CA PRO A 168 -59.77 -14.03 18.43
C PRO A 168 -61.14 -13.93 19.12
N ARG A 169 -62.08 -14.79 18.69
CA ARG A 169 -63.34 -15.01 19.40
C ARG A 169 -63.05 -15.50 20.82
N GLN A 170 -63.80 -14.94 21.77
CA GLN A 170 -63.76 -15.32 23.18
C GLN A 170 -64.04 -16.83 23.33
N ALA A 171 -63.07 -17.56 23.89
CA ALA A 171 -63.27 -18.89 24.45
C ALA A 171 -63.56 -18.76 25.97
N PRO A 172 -64.38 -19.64 26.55
CA PRO A 172 -64.73 -19.60 27.97
C PRO A 172 -63.51 -19.93 28.86
N PRO A 173 -63.50 -19.44 30.12
CA PRO A 173 -62.35 -19.57 31.00
C PRO A 173 -62.13 -21.02 31.47
N PRO A 174 -60.88 -21.51 31.54
CA PRO A 174 -60.55 -22.79 32.17
C PRO A 174 -60.53 -22.68 33.71
N PRO A 175 -60.71 -23.81 34.44
CA PRO A 175 -60.82 -23.81 35.89
C PRO A 175 -59.50 -23.50 36.60
N GLU A 176 -59.57 -22.76 37.71
CA GLU A 176 -58.46 -22.44 38.61
C GLU A 176 -57.83 -23.72 39.18
N VAL A 177 -56.56 -23.95 38.82
CA VAL A 177 -55.70 -24.90 39.53
C VAL A 177 -54.84 -24.10 40.51
N LYS A 178 -55.10 -24.25 41.81
CA LYS A 178 -54.27 -23.70 42.88
C LYS A 178 -52.88 -24.37 42.85
N LEU A 179 -51.84 -23.62 42.52
CA LEU A 179 -50.46 -24.05 42.74
C LEU A 179 -50.01 -23.76 44.19
N PRO A 180 -49.13 -24.61 44.77
CA PRO A 180 -48.56 -24.41 46.10
C PRO A 180 -47.50 -23.29 46.13
N PRO A 181 -47.21 -22.73 47.32
CA PRO A 181 -46.31 -21.58 47.46
C PRO A 181 -44.84 -21.95 47.18
N SER A 182 -44.17 -21.07 46.43
CA SER A 182 -42.74 -21.14 46.13
C SER A 182 -41.86 -20.74 47.34
N PRO A 183 -40.66 -21.34 47.50
CA PRO A 183 -39.75 -21.05 48.62
C PRO A 183 -39.04 -19.68 48.49
N PRO A 184 -38.48 -19.14 49.60
CA PRO A 184 -37.88 -17.81 49.63
C PRO A 184 -36.55 -17.77 48.85
N LYS A 185 -36.35 -16.72 48.04
CA LYS A 185 -35.07 -16.46 47.37
C LYS A 185 -33.99 -16.05 48.39
N PRO A 186 -32.75 -16.57 48.29
CA PRO A 186 -31.62 -16.09 49.07
C PRO A 186 -31.27 -14.63 48.71
N GLN A 187 -31.12 -13.79 49.73
CA GLN A 187 -30.65 -12.40 49.57
C GLN A 187 -29.13 -12.40 49.38
N VAL A 188 -28.66 -11.79 48.29
CA VAL A 188 -27.24 -11.57 48.03
C VAL A 188 -26.82 -10.27 48.75
N PRO A 189 -25.63 -10.22 49.40
CA PRO A 189 -25.15 -9.01 50.06
C PRO A 189 -24.90 -7.87 49.07
N VAL A 190 -25.47 -6.70 49.36
CA VAL A 190 -25.25 -5.45 48.63
C VAL A 190 -23.85 -4.94 48.95
N LEU A 191 -22.97 -4.87 47.93
CA LEU A 191 -21.72 -4.12 48.03
C LEU A 191 -21.99 -2.61 47.94
N PRO A 192 -21.30 -1.76 48.73
CA PRO A 192 -21.37 -0.33 48.59
C PRO A 192 -20.64 0.17 47.32
N PRO A 193 -21.10 1.28 46.71
CA PRO A 193 -20.53 1.80 45.47
C PRO A 193 -19.10 2.36 45.66
N PRO A 194 -18.25 2.34 44.61
CA PRO A 194 -16.91 2.92 44.66
C PRO A 194 -16.99 4.45 44.73
N GLN A 195 -16.23 5.04 45.66
CA GLN A 195 -15.98 6.48 45.70
C GLN A 195 -15.11 6.88 44.51
N ALA A 196 -15.59 7.81 43.70
CA ALA A 196 -14.82 8.46 42.65
C ALA A 196 -13.79 9.41 43.25
N PRO A 197 -12.55 9.46 42.72
CA PRO A 197 -11.66 10.56 43.05
C PRO A 197 -11.22 11.36 41.81
N VAL A 198 -11.12 12.66 42.08
CA VAL A 198 -10.25 13.70 41.50
C VAL A 198 -10.70 14.46 40.26
N MET A 199 -10.75 15.77 40.50
CA MET A 199 -10.98 16.93 39.63
C MET A 199 -10.14 16.90 38.34
N CYS A 200 -10.79 17.20 37.22
CA CYS A 200 -10.12 17.66 36.00
C CYS A 200 -9.62 19.11 36.20
N PRO A 201 -8.39 19.46 35.75
CA PRO A 201 -8.01 20.86 35.58
C PRO A 201 -8.74 21.47 34.37
N PRO A 202 -8.95 22.80 34.34
CA PRO A 202 -9.73 23.47 33.31
C PRO A 202 -9.05 23.42 31.93
N PRO A 203 -9.84 23.45 30.83
CA PRO A 203 -9.30 23.38 29.47
C PRO A 203 -8.53 24.64 29.10
N ALA A 204 -7.33 24.45 28.55
CA ALA A 204 -6.52 25.49 27.94
C ALA A 204 -7.22 26.08 26.71
N ALA A 205 -7.13 27.40 26.57
CA ALA A 205 -7.74 28.15 25.48
C ALA A 205 -7.20 27.74 24.09
N SER A 206 -8.13 27.58 23.14
CA SER A 206 -7.85 27.28 21.73
C SER A 206 -7.00 28.39 21.07
N PRO A 207 -6.04 28.05 20.20
CA PRO A 207 -5.32 29.05 19.41
C PRO A 207 -6.23 29.64 18.30
N PRO A 208 -5.96 30.88 17.85
CA PRO A 208 -6.85 31.60 16.93
C PRO A 208 -6.88 30.96 15.54
N GLN A 209 -8.08 30.83 14.98
CA GLN A 209 -8.31 30.35 13.62
C GLN A 209 -7.80 31.37 12.59
N PHE A 210 -6.83 30.97 11.77
CA PHE A 210 -6.47 31.70 10.56
C PHE A 210 -7.55 31.48 9.49
N LYS A 211 -8.25 32.55 9.10
CA LYS A 211 -9.15 32.55 7.94
C LYS A 211 -8.34 32.72 6.65
N LEU A 212 -8.42 31.74 5.75
CA LEU A 212 -7.85 31.85 4.40
C LEU A 212 -8.76 32.70 3.48
N PRO A 213 -8.18 33.49 2.52
CA PRO A 213 -8.96 34.26 1.56
C PRO A 213 -9.65 33.38 0.50
N PRO A 214 -10.72 33.85 -0.15
CA PRO A 214 -11.42 33.08 -1.20
C PRO A 214 -10.60 33.03 -2.49
N LEU A 215 -10.55 31.86 -3.13
CA LEU A 215 -9.89 31.67 -4.42
C LEU A 215 -10.75 32.16 -5.60
N PRO A 216 -10.12 32.68 -6.67
CA PRO A 216 -10.81 33.15 -7.88
C PRO A 216 -11.33 31.99 -8.75
N PRO A 217 -12.36 32.24 -9.58
CA PRO A 217 -13.01 31.21 -10.40
C PRO A 217 -12.15 30.76 -11.58
N THR A 218 -12.25 29.48 -11.91
CA THR A 218 -11.44 28.79 -12.93
C THR A 218 -12.04 28.96 -14.33
N PRO A 219 -11.23 29.23 -15.38
CA PRO A 219 -11.72 29.31 -16.76
C PRO A 219 -11.90 27.92 -17.41
N PRO A 220 -12.69 27.80 -18.50
CA PRO A 220 -13.00 26.52 -19.13
C PRO A 220 -11.81 25.98 -19.94
N ALA A 221 -11.55 24.68 -19.83
CA ALA A 221 -10.44 24.01 -20.49
C ALA A 221 -10.77 23.64 -21.95
N PRO A 222 -9.90 23.94 -22.93
CA PRO A 222 -9.92 23.30 -24.23
C PRO A 222 -8.98 22.09 -24.26
N PHE A 223 -9.52 21.01 -24.83
CA PHE A 223 -8.94 19.82 -25.47
C PHE A 223 -7.53 19.32 -25.07
N LEU A 224 -7.52 18.07 -24.60
CA LEU A 224 -6.38 17.25 -24.23
C LEU A 224 -5.74 16.60 -25.46
N GLU A 225 -4.45 16.88 -25.67
CA GLU A 225 -3.56 16.07 -26.52
C GLU A 225 -2.37 15.62 -25.65
N PRO A 226 -2.12 14.32 -25.45
CA PRO A 226 -1.09 13.86 -24.53
C PRO A 226 0.29 13.84 -25.21
N SER A 227 0.99 14.96 -25.19
CA SER A 227 2.40 15.01 -25.60
C SER A 227 3.34 14.74 -24.41
N SER A 228 4.10 13.65 -24.45
CA SER A 228 5.26 13.45 -23.58
C SER A 228 6.32 14.52 -23.87
N CYS A 229 6.82 15.26 -22.88
CA CYS A 229 7.82 16.32 -23.11
C CYS A 229 9.09 15.82 -23.79
N SER A 230 9.79 16.69 -24.51
CA SER A 230 11.21 16.48 -24.83
C SER A 230 12.10 16.57 -23.58
N HIS A 231 13.17 15.78 -23.53
CA HIS A 231 14.18 15.80 -22.43
C HIS A 231 14.80 17.18 -22.22
N GLN A 232 14.86 18.01 -23.26
CA GLN A 232 15.37 19.38 -23.19
C GLN A 232 14.54 20.28 -22.26
N LEU A 233 13.23 20.02 -22.11
CA LEU A 233 12.37 20.76 -21.20
C LEU A 233 12.69 20.42 -19.73
N TRP A 234 13.10 19.19 -19.42
CA TRP A 234 13.45 18.77 -18.05
C TRP A 234 14.81 19.28 -17.56
N ILE A 235 15.65 19.87 -18.42
CA ILE A 235 16.98 20.37 -18.02
C ILE A 235 16.97 21.89 -17.84
N ARG A 236 15.86 22.52 -18.24
CA ARG A 236 15.69 23.97 -18.15
C ARG A 236 15.72 24.45 -16.70
N PRO A 237 16.52 25.49 -16.38
CA PRO A 237 16.67 25.97 -15.00
C PRO A 237 15.33 26.42 -14.39
N GLU A 238 14.36 26.82 -15.22
CA GLU A 238 13.03 27.30 -14.83
C GLU A 238 12.15 26.21 -14.20
N TYR A 239 12.50 24.94 -14.32
CA TYR A 239 11.74 23.80 -13.78
C TYR A 239 12.47 23.09 -12.64
N ARG A 240 13.56 23.67 -12.11
CA ARG A 240 14.35 23.10 -11.01
C ARG A 240 13.58 22.82 -9.73
N CYS A 241 12.43 23.46 -9.51
CA CYS A 241 11.64 23.19 -8.30
C CYS A 241 11.03 21.78 -8.28
N TYR A 242 10.83 21.14 -9.43
CA TYR A 242 10.30 19.78 -9.49
C TYR A 242 11.31 18.72 -9.06
N TRP A 243 12.60 19.06 -9.04
CA TRP A 243 13.66 18.23 -8.50
C TRP A 243 14.47 18.95 -7.42
N ARG A 244 13.85 19.90 -6.70
CA ARG A 244 14.49 20.67 -5.60
C ARG A 244 15.11 19.79 -4.51
N VAL A 245 14.71 18.53 -4.42
CA VAL A 245 15.21 17.53 -3.46
C VAL A 245 16.50 16.83 -3.96
N ILE A 246 16.85 17.00 -5.24
CA ILE A 246 17.99 16.38 -5.89
C ILE A 246 19.02 17.48 -6.22
N GLY A 247 19.92 17.73 -5.26
CA GLY A 247 21.08 18.60 -5.43
C GLY A 247 22.34 17.82 -5.85
N PRO A 248 23.42 18.51 -6.22
CA PRO A 248 24.72 17.87 -6.51
C PRO A 248 25.27 17.08 -5.31
N ASP A 249 24.89 17.48 -4.09
CA ASP A 249 25.31 16.82 -2.85
C ASP A 249 24.36 15.67 -2.43
N THR A 250 23.19 15.55 -3.07
CA THR A 250 22.24 14.48 -2.78
C THR A 250 22.82 13.16 -3.27
N LYS A 251 22.97 12.16 -2.39
CA LYS A 251 23.49 10.85 -2.80
C LYS A 251 22.48 10.11 -3.67
N VAL A 252 22.95 9.35 -4.66
CA VAL A 252 22.12 8.55 -5.58
C VAL A 252 21.23 7.59 -4.79
N ALA A 253 21.78 6.98 -3.73
CA ALA A 253 21.04 6.10 -2.84
C ALA A 253 19.89 6.78 -2.09
N VAL A 254 20.02 8.08 -1.80
CA VAL A 254 19.00 8.87 -1.09
C VAL A 254 17.87 9.24 -2.04
N ALA A 255 18.19 9.62 -3.29
CA ALA A 255 17.19 10.00 -4.28
C ALA A 255 16.49 8.80 -4.95
N PHE A 256 17.23 7.71 -5.21
CA PHE A 256 16.77 6.60 -6.06
C PHE A 256 16.87 5.23 -5.38
N GLY A 257 17.24 5.19 -4.10
CA GLY A 257 17.35 3.96 -3.32
C GLY A 257 18.73 3.28 -3.39
N LEU A 258 19.02 2.45 -2.38
CA LEU A 258 20.32 1.81 -2.16
C LEU A 258 20.81 0.98 -3.37
N ILE A 259 19.89 0.37 -4.13
CA ILE A 259 20.23 -0.42 -5.32
C ILE A 259 20.78 0.48 -6.43
N ALA A 260 20.15 1.63 -6.67
CA ALA A 260 20.64 2.61 -7.64
C ALA A 260 22.00 3.18 -7.21
N GLY A 261 22.18 3.46 -5.91
CA GLY A 261 23.48 3.88 -5.37
C GLY A 261 24.60 2.84 -5.54
N ARG A 262 24.28 1.53 -5.45
CA ARG A 262 25.27 0.47 -5.71
C ARG A 262 25.63 0.34 -7.19
N ARG A 263 24.67 0.57 -8.09
CA ARG A 263 24.87 0.41 -9.54
C ARG A 263 25.51 1.62 -10.21
N TYR A 264 25.18 2.81 -9.74
CA TYR A 264 25.54 4.07 -10.39
C TYR A 264 26.51 4.94 -9.57
N GLY A 265 26.95 4.43 -8.42
CA GLY A 265 27.85 5.15 -7.51
C GLY A 265 27.08 5.93 -6.45
N THR A 266 27.81 6.39 -5.43
CA THR A 266 27.25 7.13 -4.29
C THR A 266 26.88 8.56 -4.67
N ASP A 267 27.69 9.19 -5.51
CA ASP A 267 27.60 10.60 -5.83
C ASP A 267 26.76 10.85 -7.08
N MET A 268 25.97 11.92 -7.05
CA MET A 268 25.09 12.30 -8.15
C MET A 268 25.91 12.93 -9.28
N THR A 269 26.38 12.11 -10.22
CA THR A 269 27.05 12.62 -11.41
C THR A 269 26.02 13.15 -12.42
N HIS A 270 26.48 13.99 -13.36
CA HIS A 270 25.62 14.55 -14.40
C HIS A 270 24.93 13.45 -15.22
N ASP A 271 25.62 12.35 -15.52
CA ASP A 271 25.04 11.24 -16.31
C ASP A 271 23.97 10.46 -15.53
N VAL A 272 24.13 10.33 -14.22
CA VAL A 272 23.14 9.68 -13.33
C VAL A 272 21.91 10.56 -13.17
N LEU A 273 22.10 11.87 -13.02
CA LEU A 273 21.00 12.85 -13.01
C LEU A 273 20.21 12.81 -14.32
N MET A 274 20.90 12.72 -15.46
CA MET A 274 20.27 12.66 -16.78
C MET A 274 19.52 11.34 -17.00
N THR A 275 20.04 10.23 -16.45
CA THR A 275 19.37 8.93 -16.46
C THR A 275 18.12 8.95 -15.57
N ALA A 276 18.21 9.58 -14.39
CA ALA A 276 17.08 9.79 -13.51
C ALA A 276 15.99 10.66 -14.13
N ILE A 277 16.36 11.75 -14.79
CA ILE A 277 15.43 12.62 -15.53
C ILE A 277 14.71 11.81 -16.63
N ARG A 278 15.43 10.93 -17.34
CA ARG A 278 14.82 10.02 -18.33
C ARG A 278 13.87 9.00 -17.69
N PHE A 279 14.18 8.50 -16.50
CA PHE A 279 13.31 7.59 -15.76
C PHE A 279 12.04 8.30 -15.25
N ILE A 280 12.16 9.50 -14.70
CA ILE A 280 11.02 10.33 -14.29
C ILE A 280 10.15 10.67 -15.51
N LYS A 281 10.78 10.96 -16.66
CA LYS A 281 10.10 11.18 -17.94
C LYS A 281 9.31 9.95 -18.43
N ALA A 282 9.83 8.73 -18.21
CA ALA A 282 9.14 7.50 -18.58
C ALA A 282 7.93 7.19 -17.69
N ASN A 283 7.91 7.72 -16.46
CA ASN A 283 6.89 7.42 -15.45
C ASN A 283 5.93 8.60 -15.17
N SER A 284 6.09 9.75 -15.83
CA SER A 284 5.19 10.91 -15.69
C SER A 284 4.22 11.00 -16.86
N GLY A 285 2.95 10.64 -16.61
CA GLY A 285 1.85 10.92 -17.53
C GLY A 285 1.61 12.42 -17.68
N THR A 286 1.42 12.88 -18.91
CA THR A 286 1.11 14.26 -19.36
C THR A 286 1.91 15.39 -18.70
N CYS A 287 2.80 15.99 -19.48
CA CYS A 287 3.62 17.11 -19.08
C CYS A 287 2.85 18.44 -18.98
N LYS A 288 2.54 18.88 -17.76
CA LYS A 288 2.26 20.29 -17.47
C LYS A 288 3.30 20.81 -16.48
N PHE A 289 4.39 21.37 -17.01
CA PHE A 289 5.37 22.10 -16.19
C PHE A 289 4.91 23.54 -16.02
N THR A 290 4.64 23.93 -14.77
CA THR A 290 4.47 25.33 -14.42
C THR A 290 5.84 25.90 -14.12
N VAL A 291 6.17 27.07 -14.68
CA VAL A 291 7.44 27.74 -14.37
C VAL A 291 7.49 28.02 -12.88
N CYS A 292 8.57 27.56 -12.24
CA CYS A 292 8.82 27.82 -10.83
C CYS A 292 9.21 29.30 -10.68
N LYS A 293 8.38 30.11 -10.02
CA LYS A 293 8.78 31.45 -9.58
C LYS A 293 9.70 31.38 -8.37
#